data_AF-A0A844I4R4-F1
#
_entry.id   AF-A0A844I4R4-F1
#
_cell.length_a   1.000
_cell.length_b   1.000
_cell.length_c   1.000
_cell.angle_alpha   90.00
_cell.angle_beta   90.00
_cell.angle_gamma   90.00
#
_symmetry.space_group_name_H-M   'P 1'
#
loop_
_entity.id
_entity.type
_entity.pdbx_description
1 polymer ?
#
loop_
_entity_poly.entity_id
_entity_poly.type
_entity_poly.pdbx_seq_one_letter_code
_entity_poly.pdbx_strand_id
1 'polypeptide(L)'
;MLTITIDEIQKNFTSYLHQVAAGESIIIIEAGKAIAEIKPVPNVMEKLDYPELVQQVLGTHTDGHCSEGTEIEVIFDIQRNRYLVVHIGWEGENRTYGTMIHVDIKDGKIWIQRDFTEEGIPNQLVELGVPKTDIVLGFRAPHIRQFTGFAEG
;
A
#
# COMPACT_ATOMS: atom_id res chain seq x y z
N MET A 1 -1.44 28.35 -15.36
CA MET A 1 -0.79 28.07 -16.66
C MET A 1 0.10 29.26 -16.94
N LEU A 2 1.40 29.02 -16.86
CA LEU A 2 2.45 30.02 -16.92
C LEU A 2 3.16 29.94 -18.28
N THR A 3 3.55 31.09 -18.85
CA THR A 3 4.32 31.13 -20.09
C THR A 3 5.68 31.75 -19.82
N ILE A 4 6.75 31.07 -20.22
CA ILE A 4 8.14 31.52 -19.99
C ILE A 4 8.98 31.34 -21.25
N THR A 5 10.03 32.15 -21.37
CA THR A 5 11.03 32.07 -22.43
C THR A 5 12.12 31.04 -22.12
N ILE A 6 12.89 30.65 -23.14
CA ILE A 6 14.08 29.80 -22.96
C ILE A 6 15.07 30.41 -21.95
N ASP A 7 15.29 31.73 -22.01
CA ASP A 7 16.22 32.42 -21.12
C ASP A 7 15.75 32.39 -19.66
N GLU A 8 14.43 32.47 -19.42
CA GLU A 8 13.86 32.41 -18.08
C GLU A 8 13.99 31.02 -17.47
N ILE A 9 13.66 29.96 -18.23
CA ILE A 9 13.73 28.59 -17.73
C ILE A 9 15.17 28.16 -17.45
N GLN A 10 16.15 28.60 -18.26
CA GLN A 10 17.57 28.30 -18.03
C GLN A 10 18.11 28.95 -16.76
N LYS A 11 17.61 30.13 -16.37
CA LYS A 11 18.05 30.83 -15.15
C LYS A 11 17.59 30.13 -13.88
N ASN A 12 16.42 29.48 -13.89
CA ASN A 12 15.85 28.89 -12.68
C ASN A 12 14.96 27.67 -12.96
N PHE A 13 15.51 26.68 -13.66
CA PHE A 13 14.76 25.48 -14.09
C PHE A 13 14.08 24.77 -12.91
N THR A 14 14.80 24.63 -11.80
CA THR A 14 14.32 23.92 -10.61
C THR A 14 13.07 24.56 -10.01
N SER A 15 12.98 25.90 -9.95
CA SER A 15 11.78 26.58 -9.45
C SER A 15 10.56 26.25 -10.31
N TYR A 16 10.73 26.22 -11.63
CA TYR A 16 9.64 25.88 -12.54
C TYR A 16 9.22 24.42 -12.41
N LEU A 17 10.17 23.50 -12.18
CA LEU A 17 9.83 22.11 -11.86
C LEU A 17 9.03 21.97 -10.57
N HIS A 18 9.32 22.76 -9.54
CA HIS A 18 8.52 22.78 -8.31
C HIS A 18 7.09 23.29 -8.55
N GLN A 19 6.91 24.30 -9.40
CA GLN A 19 5.58 24.79 -9.79
C GLN A 19 4.79 23.72 -10.57
N VAL A 20 5.47 23.03 -11.49
CA VAL A 20 4.89 21.89 -12.21
C VAL A 20 4.50 20.78 -11.25
N ALA A 21 5.35 20.43 -10.29
CA ALA A 21 5.03 19.44 -9.26
C ALA A 21 3.85 19.87 -8.36
N ALA A 22 3.65 21.19 -8.18
CA ALA A 22 2.51 21.76 -7.46
C ALA A 22 1.21 21.83 -8.29
N GLY A 23 1.22 21.36 -9.54
CA GLY A 23 0.04 21.30 -10.40
C GLY A 23 -0.05 22.40 -11.46
N GLU A 24 0.94 23.26 -11.61
CA GLU A 24 0.93 24.33 -12.62
C GLU A 24 1.50 23.85 -13.98
N SER A 25 0.75 24.02 -15.07
CA SER A 25 1.30 23.81 -16.43
C SER A 25 2.12 25.01 -16.90
N ILE A 26 3.23 24.74 -17.60
CA ILE A 26 4.15 25.75 -18.13
C ILE A 26 4.28 25.59 -19.64
N ILE A 27 4.19 26.69 -20.38
CA ILE A 27 4.47 26.78 -21.82
C ILE A 27 5.81 27.49 -22.01
N ILE A 28 6.71 26.86 -22.76
CA ILE A 28 8.00 27.45 -23.15
C ILE A 28 7.86 28.08 -24.53
N ILE A 29 8.25 29.35 -24.66
CA ILE A 29 8.20 30.11 -25.90
C ILE A 29 9.60 30.51 -26.39
N GLU A 30 9.76 30.53 -27.71
CA GLU A 30 10.92 31.08 -28.42
C GLU A 30 10.43 31.97 -29.56
N ALA A 31 10.97 33.19 -29.68
CA ALA A 31 10.55 34.18 -30.68
C ALA A 31 9.01 34.38 -30.77
N GLY A 32 8.33 34.35 -29.62
CA GLY A 32 6.87 34.53 -29.52
C GLY A 32 6.04 33.31 -29.91
N LYS A 33 6.65 32.15 -30.20
CA LYS A 33 5.97 30.90 -30.53
C LYS A 33 6.15 29.87 -29.42
N ALA A 34 5.09 29.16 -29.07
CA ALA A 34 5.19 28.01 -28.17
C ALA A 34 5.97 26.88 -28.82
N ILE A 35 6.98 26.37 -28.11
CA ILE A 35 7.86 25.28 -28.58
C ILE A 35 7.75 24.03 -27.72
N ALA A 36 7.31 24.16 -26.46
CA ALA A 36 7.10 23.04 -25.56
C ALA A 36 6.05 23.37 -24.50
N GLU A 37 5.43 22.33 -23.96
CA GLU A 37 4.53 22.41 -22.81
C GLU A 37 4.97 21.38 -21.77
N ILE A 38 5.18 21.83 -20.54
CA ILE A 38 5.44 20.98 -19.38
C ILE A 38 4.17 20.97 -18.55
N LYS A 39 3.54 19.80 -18.44
CA LYS A 39 2.37 19.59 -17.58
C LYS A 39 2.78 18.91 -16.29
N PRO A 40 2.08 19.16 -15.17
CA PRO A 40 2.09 18.21 -14.08
C PRO A 40 1.74 16.85 -14.65
N VAL A 41 2.55 15.85 -14.35
CA VAL A 41 2.10 14.47 -14.53
C VAL A 41 1.00 14.31 -13.48
N PRO A 42 -0.28 14.11 -13.89
CA PRO A 42 -1.30 13.79 -12.91
C PRO A 42 -0.76 12.60 -12.13
N ASN A 43 -0.79 12.68 -10.80
CA ASN A 43 -0.37 11.57 -9.95
C ASN A 43 -1.41 10.46 -10.10
N VAL A 44 -1.38 9.79 -11.26
CA VAL A 44 -2.05 8.53 -11.52
C VAL A 44 -1.09 7.47 -11.00
N MET A 45 -0.81 7.50 -9.70
CA MET A 45 -0.89 6.22 -9.02
C MET A 45 -2.37 5.88 -9.16
N GLU A 46 -2.70 4.90 -10.01
CA GLU A 46 -3.95 4.18 -9.80
C GLU A 46 -4.01 3.89 -8.30
N LYS A 47 -4.99 4.49 -7.64
CA LYS A 47 -5.11 4.37 -6.20
C LYS A 47 -5.28 2.88 -5.95
N LEU A 48 -4.24 2.23 -5.43
CA LEU A 48 -4.23 0.81 -5.19
C LEU A 48 -5.48 0.45 -4.38
N ASP A 49 -6.24 -0.52 -4.87
CA ASP A 49 -7.39 -1.05 -4.15
C ASP A 49 -6.88 -1.96 -3.04
N TYR A 50 -6.62 -1.37 -1.86
CA TYR A 50 -6.14 -2.11 -0.70
C TYR A 50 -7.08 -3.27 -0.30
N PRO A 51 -8.41 -3.12 -0.31
CA PRO A 51 -9.31 -4.25 -0.15
C PRO A 51 -9.05 -5.40 -1.12
N GLU A 52 -8.89 -5.13 -2.42
CA GLU A 52 -8.61 -6.16 -3.42
C GLU A 52 -7.25 -6.83 -3.20
N LEU A 53 -6.19 -6.03 -2.99
CA LEU A 53 -4.84 -6.53 -2.74
C LEU A 53 -4.76 -7.38 -1.47
N VAL A 54 -5.39 -6.95 -0.37
CA VAL A 54 -5.40 -7.70 0.88
C VAL A 54 -6.13 -9.04 0.70
N GLN A 55 -7.26 -9.06 -0.01
CA GLN A 55 -7.96 -10.31 -0.31
C GLN A 55 -7.12 -11.24 -1.19
N GLN A 56 -6.45 -10.70 -2.22
CA GLN A 56 -5.54 -11.46 -3.07
C GLN A 56 -4.42 -12.09 -2.25
N VAL A 57 -3.73 -11.29 -1.42
CA VAL A 57 -2.63 -11.77 -0.58
C VAL A 57 -3.11 -12.82 0.41
N LEU A 58 -4.18 -12.58 1.17
CA LEU A 58 -4.68 -13.56 2.14
C LEU A 58 -5.20 -14.84 1.47
N GLY A 59 -5.75 -14.72 0.26
CA GLY A 59 -6.23 -15.85 -0.52
C GLY A 59 -5.13 -16.82 -0.96
N THR A 60 -3.86 -16.40 -1.06
CA THR A 60 -2.76 -17.33 -1.37
C THR A 60 -2.31 -18.16 -0.16
N HIS A 61 -2.69 -17.74 1.05
CA HIS A 61 -2.33 -18.43 2.31
C HIS A 61 -3.35 -19.49 2.72
N THR A 62 -4.29 -19.86 1.84
CA THR A 62 -5.26 -20.95 2.08
C THR A 62 -4.78 -22.31 1.59
N ASP A 63 -3.77 -22.35 0.73
CA ASP A 63 -3.30 -23.57 0.07
C ASP A 63 -2.29 -24.38 0.92
N GLY A 64 -2.05 -23.94 2.16
CA GLY A 64 -1.14 -24.59 3.10
C GLY A 64 -1.57 -26.01 3.47
N HIS A 65 -0.60 -26.89 3.75
CA HIS A 65 -0.87 -28.23 4.26
C HIS A 65 -1.64 -28.17 5.59
N CYS A 66 -2.93 -28.50 5.54
CA CYS A 66 -3.71 -28.82 6.73
C CYS A 66 -3.51 -30.29 7.09
N SER A 67 -3.41 -30.57 8.38
CA SER A 67 -3.54 -31.93 8.92
C SER A 67 -4.94 -32.48 8.65
N GLU A 68 -5.08 -33.80 8.57
CA GLU A 68 -6.38 -34.45 8.45
C GLU A 68 -7.26 -34.06 9.65
N GLY A 69 -8.40 -33.43 9.37
CA GLY A 69 -9.33 -32.91 10.39
C GLY A 69 -9.18 -31.42 10.70
N THR A 70 -8.29 -30.69 10.02
CA THR A 70 -8.22 -29.23 10.08
C THR A 70 -8.43 -28.55 8.74
N GLU A 71 -8.85 -27.28 8.81
CA GLU A 71 -9.25 -26.45 7.68
C GLU A 71 -8.75 -25.02 7.89
N ILE A 72 -8.42 -24.34 6.78
CA ILE A 72 -8.14 -22.91 6.77
C ILE A 72 -9.35 -22.19 6.17
N GLU A 73 -9.91 -21.26 6.95
CA GLU A 73 -11.02 -20.41 6.53
C GLU A 73 -10.54 -18.97 6.29
N VAL A 74 -11.07 -18.34 5.23
CA VAL A 74 -10.95 -16.90 5.01
C VAL A 74 -12.24 -16.21 5.44
N ILE A 75 -12.10 -15.14 6.23
CA ILE A 75 -13.23 -14.36 6.74
C ILE A 75 -13.00 -12.90 6.36
N PHE A 76 -13.77 -12.43 5.38
CA PHE A 76 -13.70 -11.06 4.89
C PHE A 76 -14.97 -10.28 5.22
N ASP A 77 -14.87 -9.34 6.16
CA ASP A 77 -15.87 -8.28 6.34
C ASP A 77 -15.44 -7.07 5.51
N ILE A 78 -15.78 -7.12 4.23
CA ILE A 78 -15.44 -6.08 3.24
C ILE A 78 -16.02 -4.72 3.63
N GLN A 79 -17.22 -4.70 4.23
CA GLN A 79 -17.89 -3.45 4.62
C GLN A 79 -17.15 -2.73 5.75
N ARG A 80 -16.50 -3.48 6.65
CA ARG A 80 -15.77 -2.94 7.80
C ARG A 80 -14.26 -3.06 7.66
N ASN A 81 -13.79 -3.46 6.47
CA ASN A 81 -12.38 -3.68 6.14
C ASN A 81 -11.64 -4.57 7.15
N ARG A 82 -12.18 -5.76 7.43
CA ARG A 82 -11.51 -6.75 8.28
C ARG A 82 -11.34 -8.05 7.53
N TYR A 83 -10.10 -8.55 7.52
CA TYR A 83 -9.72 -9.71 6.73
C TYR A 83 -8.91 -10.65 7.61
N LEU A 84 -9.40 -11.88 7.77
CA LEU A 84 -8.79 -12.89 8.62
C LEU A 84 -8.56 -14.18 7.84
N VAL A 85 -7.48 -14.87 8.19
CA VAL A 85 -7.23 -16.27 7.87
C VAL A 85 -7.24 -17.03 9.20
N VAL A 86 -8.13 -18.01 9.33
CA VAL A 86 -8.36 -18.76 10.57
C VAL A 86 -8.09 -20.23 10.33
N HIS A 87 -7.31 -20.84 11.21
CA HIS A 87 -7.13 -22.29 11.25
C HIS A 87 -8.11 -22.88 12.25
N ILE A 88 -8.90 -23.87 11.81
CA ILE A 88 -9.98 -24.45 12.59
C ILE A 88 -10.05 -25.96 12.36
N GLY A 89 -10.27 -26.74 13.42
CA GLY A 89 -10.45 -28.19 13.29
C GLY A 89 -10.02 -28.97 14.52
N TRP A 90 -9.74 -30.24 14.33
CA TRP A 90 -9.24 -31.13 15.38
C TRP A 90 -8.05 -31.93 14.86
N GLU A 91 -6.98 -31.95 15.64
CA GLU A 91 -5.85 -32.85 15.44
C GLU A 91 -5.92 -33.94 16.50
N GLY A 92 -6.58 -35.05 16.16
CA GLY A 92 -6.94 -36.07 17.15
C GLY A 92 -7.85 -35.49 18.23
N GLU A 93 -7.37 -35.47 19.47
CA GLU A 93 -8.11 -34.93 20.63
C GLU A 93 -7.81 -33.45 20.91
N ASN A 94 -6.94 -32.81 20.13
CA ASN A 94 -6.56 -31.42 20.31
C ASN A 94 -7.41 -30.50 19.43
N ARG A 95 -8.03 -29.48 20.04
CA ARG A 95 -8.75 -28.45 19.30
C ARG A 95 -7.77 -27.49 18.65
N THR A 96 -7.82 -27.40 17.32
CA THR A 96 -7.16 -26.35 16.56
C THR A 96 -8.14 -25.22 16.32
N TYR A 97 -7.83 -24.04 16.86
CA TYR A 97 -8.60 -22.82 16.62
C TYR A 97 -7.74 -21.58 16.84
N GLY A 98 -7.52 -20.80 15.80
CA GLY A 98 -6.78 -19.55 15.92
C GLY A 98 -6.67 -18.76 14.62
N THR A 99 -6.59 -17.45 14.76
CA THR A 99 -6.31 -16.56 13.64
C THR A 99 -4.82 -16.64 13.29
N MET A 100 -4.52 -16.98 12.04
CA MET A 100 -3.16 -17.05 11.49
C MET A 100 -2.70 -15.68 10.98
N ILE A 101 -3.58 -15.02 10.22
CA ILE A 101 -3.34 -13.68 9.65
C ILE A 101 -4.56 -12.82 9.98
N HIS A 102 -4.33 -11.58 10.40
CA HIS A 102 -5.40 -10.59 10.59
C HIS A 102 -4.93 -9.24 10.07
N VAL A 103 -5.65 -8.72 9.09
CA VAL A 103 -5.46 -7.40 8.50
C VAL A 103 -6.73 -6.56 8.65
N ASP A 104 -6.57 -5.30 9.07
CA ASP A 104 -7.61 -4.28 8.98
C ASP A 104 -7.20 -3.21 7.96
N ILE A 105 -8.16 -2.50 7.34
CA ILE A 105 -7.87 -1.24 6.63
C ILE A 105 -8.54 -0.10 7.38
N LYS A 106 -7.73 0.82 7.94
CA LYS A 106 -8.17 1.93 8.79
C LYS A 106 -7.44 3.19 8.39
N ASP A 107 -8.15 4.31 8.32
CA ASP A 107 -7.58 5.64 8.00
C ASP A 107 -6.75 5.64 6.71
N GLY A 108 -7.17 4.83 5.73
CA GLY A 108 -6.47 4.67 4.45
C GLY A 108 -5.19 3.85 4.50
N LYS A 109 -4.91 3.13 5.59
CA LYS A 109 -3.71 2.29 5.79
C LYS A 109 -4.06 0.84 6.06
N ILE A 110 -3.16 -0.06 5.68
CA ILE A 110 -3.24 -1.50 5.92
C ILE A 110 -2.59 -1.81 7.27
N TRP A 111 -3.38 -2.23 8.24
CA TRP A 111 -2.94 -2.58 9.58
C TRP A 111 -2.83 -4.09 9.74
N ILE A 112 -1.60 -4.57 9.91
CA ILE A 112 -1.33 -6.00 10.12
C ILE A 112 -1.38 -6.26 11.62
N GLN A 113 -2.48 -6.85 12.07
CA GLN A 113 -2.77 -7.10 13.50
C GLN A 113 -2.16 -8.41 13.98
N ARG A 114 -2.00 -9.37 13.07
CA ARG A 114 -1.32 -10.64 13.28
C ARG A 114 -0.77 -11.17 11.96
N ASP A 115 0.41 -11.75 12.03
CA ASP A 115 1.08 -12.38 10.89
C ASP A 115 1.94 -13.55 11.39
N PHE A 116 1.57 -14.77 11.01
CA PHE A 116 2.33 -15.99 11.29
C PHE A 116 2.98 -16.58 10.03
N THR A 117 3.13 -15.78 8.97
CA THR A 117 3.84 -16.20 7.76
C THR A 117 5.35 -15.99 7.91
N GLU A 118 6.16 -16.80 7.20
CA GLU A 118 7.62 -16.65 7.20
C GLU A 118 8.07 -15.45 6.35
N GLU A 119 7.46 -15.27 5.17
CA GLU A 119 7.77 -14.18 4.24
C GLU A 119 7.32 -12.80 4.76
N GLY A 120 6.23 -12.79 5.53
CA GLY A 120 5.62 -11.59 6.08
C GLY A 120 4.67 -10.94 5.08
N ILE A 121 3.41 -10.79 5.50
CA ILE A 121 2.37 -10.03 4.79
C ILE A 121 2.81 -8.59 4.45
N PRO A 122 3.57 -7.84 5.30
CA PRO A 122 4.03 -6.51 4.92
C PRO A 122 4.91 -6.51 3.67
N ASN A 123 5.74 -7.55 3.49
CA ASN A 123 6.67 -7.63 2.37
C ASN A 123 5.93 -7.97 1.07
N GLN A 124 5.01 -8.94 1.11
CA GLN A 124 4.17 -9.29 -0.04
C GLN A 124 3.37 -8.09 -0.57
N LEU A 125 2.82 -7.27 0.34
CA LEU A 125 2.12 -6.04 -0.05
C LEU A 125 3.05 -5.00 -0.69
N VAL A 126 4.29 -4.86 -0.20
CA VAL A 126 5.30 -3.98 -0.80
C VAL A 126 5.68 -4.44 -2.21
N GLU A 127 5.79 -5.75 -2.43
CA GLU A 127 6.06 -6.32 -3.76
C GLU A 127 4.93 -6.04 -4.77
N LEU A 128 3.70 -5.95 -4.28
CA LEU A 128 2.52 -5.53 -5.06
C LEU A 128 2.40 -3.99 -5.20
N GLY A 129 3.40 -3.24 -4.74
CA GLY A 129 3.50 -1.79 -4.93
C GLY A 129 2.90 -0.95 -3.81
N VAL A 130 2.43 -1.54 -2.71
CA VAL A 130 1.93 -0.78 -1.57
C VAL A 130 3.08 -0.02 -0.90
N PRO A 131 3.00 1.32 -0.74
CA PRO A 131 4.03 2.08 -0.04
C PRO A 131 4.16 1.61 1.41
N LYS A 132 5.40 1.48 1.92
CA LYS A 132 5.64 1.15 3.34
C LYS A 132 4.98 2.15 4.30
N THR A 133 4.80 3.39 3.86
CA THR A 133 4.11 4.46 4.59
C THR A 133 2.61 4.23 4.74
N ASP A 134 2.04 3.27 4.04
CA ASP A 134 0.62 2.90 4.12
C ASP A 134 0.38 1.56 4.81
N ILE A 135 1.45 0.91 5.29
CA ILE A 135 1.37 -0.34 6.04
C ILE A 135 1.77 -0.06 7.49
N VAL A 136 0.93 -0.47 8.44
CA VAL A 136 1.18 -0.37 9.89
C VAL A 136 1.34 -1.76 10.46
N LEU A 137 2.45 -2.01 11.17
CA LEU A 137 2.65 -3.24 11.92
C LEU A 137 1.88 -3.17 13.25
N GLY A 138 0.58 -3.45 13.20
CA GLY A 138 -0.34 -3.39 14.34
C GLY A 138 0.06 -4.28 15.52
N PHE A 139 0.64 -5.45 15.24
CA PHE A 139 1.19 -6.37 16.24
C PHE A 139 2.43 -5.84 16.99
N ARG A 140 3.04 -4.75 16.50
CA ARG A 140 4.13 -4.06 17.19
C ARG A 140 3.55 -2.96 18.09
N ALA A 141 4.10 -2.84 19.30
CA ALA A 141 3.69 -1.80 20.24
C ALA A 141 3.88 -0.39 19.62
N PRO A 142 3.02 0.60 19.92
CA PRO A 142 3.09 1.90 19.25
C PRO A 142 4.48 2.57 19.28
N HIS A 143 5.14 2.57 20.44
CA HIS A 143 6.44 3.24 20.63
C HIS A 143 7.60 2.61 19.83
N ILE A 144 7.46 1.36 19.36
CA ILE A 144 8.49 0.71 18.54
C ILE A 144 8.28 0.89 17.03
N ARG A 145 7.09 1.33 16.59
CA ARG A 145 6.75 1.38 15.15
C ARG A 145 7.63 2.34 14.36
N GLN A 146 8.04 3.45 14.97
CA GLN A 146 9.00 4.41 14.40
C GLN A 146 10.34 3.76 13.97
N PHE A 147 10.70 2.62 14.55
CA PHE A 147 11.95 1.91 14.23
C PHE A 147 11.77 0.78 13.21
N THR A 148 10.56 0.58 12.69
CA THR A 148 10.24 -0.57 11.81
C THR A 148 10.45 -0.29 10.33
N GLY A 149 10.56 0.99 9.93
CA GLY A 149 10.58 1.40 8.53
C GLY A 149 9.21 1.32 7.83
N PHE A 150 8.14 1.06 8.58
CA PHE A 150 6.74 1.11 8.19
C PHE A 150 6.02 2.27 8.91
N ALA A 151 4.74 2.49 8.62
CA ALA A 151 3.97 3.55 9.25
C ALA A 151 3.73 3.33 10.76
N GLU A 152 3.64 4.43 11.50
CA GLU A 152 3.42 4.41 12.96
C GLU A 152 1.95 4.26 13.34
N GLY A 153 1.06 4.75 12.47
CA GLY A 153 -0.39 4.76 12.59
C GLY A 153 -1.05 5.34 11.35
#